data_AF-A0AAU4YCR7-F1
#
_entry.id   AF-A0AAU4YCR7-F1
#
_cell.length_a   1.000
_cell.length_b   1.000
_cell.length_c   1.000
_cell.angle_alpha   90.00
_cell.angle_beta   90.00
_cell.angle_gamma   90.00
#
_symmetry.space_group_name_H-M   'P 1'
#
loop_
_entity.id
_entity.type
_entity.pdbx_description
1 polymer ?
#
loop_
_entity_poly.entity_id
_entity_poly.type
_entity_poly.pdbx_seq_one_letter_code
_entity_poly.pdbx_strand_id
1 'polypeptide(L)'
;MTTARHNRITTHLREAGLGAVADLGFVGLDDDPDDPVIVTGRRATRGHPLTDAQKEANRLVSRERAANEHGFADLKNWWILTKVRMNARHATTLLRALLVLTNAEVHR
;
A
#
# COMPACT_ATOMS: atom_id res chain seq x y z
N MET A 1 -0.28 -9.30 -6.80
CA MET A 1 -1.68 -9.78 -6.69
C MET A 1 -1.81 -11.25 -6.26
N THR A 2 -1.13 -12.21 -6.90
CA THR A 2 -1.24 -13.66 -6.57
C THR A 2 -1.01 -13.99 -5.09
N THR A 3 0.06 -13.48 -4.48
CA THR A 3 0.36 -13.68 -3.06
C THR A 3 -0.70 -13.06 -2.14
N ALA A 4 -1.27 -11.91 -2.51
CA ALA A 4 -2.32 -11.25 -1.74
C ALA A 4 -3.64 -12.06 -1.75
N ARG A 5 -3.97 -12.66 -2.90
CA ARG A 5 -5.10 -13.60 -3.01
C ARG A 5 -4.85 -14.88 -2.20
N HIS A 6 -3.66 -15.47 -2.33
CA HIS A 6 -3.29 -16.67 -1.59
C HIS A 6 -3.39 -16.46 -0.07
N ASN A 7 -2.92 -15.32 0.42
CA ASN A 7 -3.00 -14.95 1.83
C ASN A 7 -4.32 -14.27 2.23
N ARG A 8 -5.34 -14.28 1.35
CA ARG A 8 -6.69 -13.76 1.63
C ARG A 8 -6.71 -12.38 2.28
N ILE A 9 -5.88 -11.46 1.77
CA ILE A 9 -5.69 -10.14 2.37
C ILE A 9 -7.00 -9.36 2.47
N THR A 10 -7.87 -9.41 1.46
CA THR A 10 -9.18 -8.75 1.47
C THR A 10 -10.09 -9.28 2.58
N THR A 11 -10.13 -10.60 2.78
CA THR A 11 -10.88 -11.22 3.88
C THR A 11 -10.41 -10.71 5.23
N HIS A 12 -9.10 -10.72 5.48
CA HIS A 12 -8.56 -10.27 6.76
C HIS A 12 -8.76 -8.77 7.01
N LEU A 13 -8.70 -7.95 5.97
CA LEU A 13 -9.02 -6.53 6.06
C LEU A 13 -10.48 -6.32 6.46
N ARG A 14 -11.41 -7.03 5.83
CA ARG A 14 -12.84 -6.96 6.14
C ARG A 14 -13.15 -7.45 7.55
N GLU A 15 -12.60 -8.59 7.96
CA GLU A 15 -12.72 -9.13 9.33
C GLU A 15 -12.20 -8.16 10.39
N ALA A 16 -11.15 -7.40 10.09
CA ALA A 16 -10.56 -6.40 10.97
C ALA A 16 -11.28 -5.04 10.92
N GLY A 17 -12.24 -4.84 10.01
CA GLY A 17 -12.88 -3.54 9.78
C GLY A 17 -11.91 -2.47 9.24
N LEU A 18 -10.92 -2.89 8.44
CA LEU A 18 -9.88 -2.02 7.89
C LEU A 18 -10.01 -1.91 6.36
N GLY A 19 -9.70 -0.72 5.83
CA GLY A 19 -9.50 -0.50 4.40
C GLY A 19 -8.03 -0.23 4.07
N ALA A 20 -7.61 -0.57 2.86
CA ALA A 20 -6.26 -0.31 2.36
C ALA A 20 -6.29 0.54 1.08
N VAL A 21 -5.52 1.61 1.08
CA VAL A 21 -5.25 2.41 -0.13
C VAL A 21 -4.07 1.78 -0.86
N ALA A 22 -4.31 1.25 -2.06
CA ALA A 22 -3.38 0.39 -2.77
C ALA A 22 -2.98 0.93 -4.15
N ASP A 23 -1.88 0.39 -4.68
CA ASP A 23 -1.41 0.73 -6.02
C ASP A 23 -2.24 0.08 -7.14
N LEU A 24 -2.05 0.57 -8.37
CA LEU A 24 -2.80 0.11 -9.54
C LEU A 24 -2.57 -1.37 -9.90
N GLY A 25 -1.52 -1.99 -9.38
CA GLY A 25 -1.26 -3.43 -9.51
C GLY A 25 -2.15 -4.30 -8.62
N PHE A 26 -2.93 -3.69 -7.72
CA PHE A 26 -3.98 -4.34 -6.93
C PHE A 26 -5.39 -4.13 -7.50
N VAL A 27 -5.52 -3.45 -8.65
CA VAL A 27 -6.83 -3.32 -9.32
C VAL A 27 -7.41 -4.71 -9.58
N GLY A 28 -8.66 -4.90 -9.15
CA GLY A 28 -9.38 -6.17 -9.25
C GLY A 28 -9.00 -7.21 -8.19
N LEU A 29 -8.16 -6.89 -7.21
CA LEU A 29 -7.91 -7.76 -6.06
C LEU A 29 -9.19 -7.96 -5.24
N ASP A 30 -9.90 -6.87 -5.01
CA ASP A 30 -11.21 -6.83 -4.35
C ASP A 30 -12.32 -6.98 -5.39
N ASP A 31 -13.30 -7.79 -5.05
CA ASP A 31 -14.42 -8.20 -5.89
C ASP A 31 -15.76 -7.57 -5.47
N ASP A 32 -15.79 -6.82 -4.36
CA ASP A 32 -16.97 -6.09 -3.89
C ASP A 32 -16.86 -4.58 -4.21
N PRO A 33 -17.59 -4.09 -5.23
CA PRO A 33 -17.57 -2.68 -5.58
C PRO A 33 -18.39 -1.78 -4.64
N ASP A 34 -19.33 -2.34 -3.87
CA ASP A 34 -20.25 -1.59 -3.00
C ASP A 34 -19.67 -1.40 -1.59
N ASP A 35 -18.84 -2.33 -1.13
CA ASP A 35 -18.09 -2.26 0.14
C ASP A 35 -16.60 -2.62 -0.07
N PRO A 36 -15.82 -1.80 -0.80
CA PRO A 36 -14.42 -2.13 -1.10
C PRO A 36 -13.51 -1.93 0.10
N VAL A 37 -12.76 -2.97 0.45
CA VAL A 37 -11.65 -2.91 1.42
C VAL A 37 -10.31 -2.57 0.74
N ILE A 38 -10.23 -2.64 -0.60
CA ILE A 38 -9.08 -2.15 -1.38
C ILE A 38 -9.50 -0.96 -2.25
N VAL A 39 -8.96 0.21 -1.94
CA VAL A 39 -9.17 1.43 -2.74
C VAL A 39 -7.93 1.70 -3.59
N THR A 40 -8.07 1.68 -4.91
CA THR A 40 -7.00 2.05 -5.85
C THR A 40 -7.33 3.32 -6.61
N GLY A 41 -6.31 3.95 -7.21
CA GLY A 41 -6.53 4.99 -8.21
C GLY A 41 -7.30 4.47 -9.43
N ARG A 42 -7.92 5.38 -10.18
CA ARG A 42 -8.55 5.11 -11.47
C ARG A 42 -7.56 5.24 -12.62
N ARG A 43 -7.70 4.40 -13.64
CA ARG A 43 -6.87 4.42 -14.85
C ARG A 43 -7.67 4.97 -16.03
N ALA A 44 -7.08 5.88 -16.80
CA ALA A 44 -7.65 6.26 -18.09
C ALA A 44 -7.58 5.08 -19.07
N THR A 45 -8.60 4.90 -19.90
CA THR A 45 -8.59 3.91 -20.99
C THR A 45 -8.69 4.62 -22.34
N ARG A 46 -8.37 3.91 -23.43
CA ARG A 46 -8.44 4.48 -24.77
C ARG A 46 -9.88 4.96 -25.05
N GLY A 47 -10.04 6.23 -25.39
CA GLY A 47 -11.34 6.85 -25.64
C GLY A 47 -12.09 7.33 -24.39
N HIS A 48 -11.58 7.04 -23.18
CA HIS A 48 -12.18 7.45 -21.92
C HIS A 48 -11.13 8.08 -20.99
N PRO A 49 -10.85 9.39 -21.17
CA PRO A 49 -9.97 10.11 -20.26
C PRO A 49 -10.60 10.22 -18.86
N LEU A 50 -9.75 10.42 -17.85
CA LEU A 50 -10.23 10.69 -16.49
C LEU A 50 -10.94 12.04 -16.43
N THR A 51 -12.11 12.04 -15.80
CA THR A 51 -12.80 13.28 -15.40
C THR A 51 -11.97 14.03 -14.35
N ASP A 52 -12.23 15.33 -14.16
CA ASP A 52 -11.48 16.11 -13.18
C ASP A 52 -11.70 15.63 -11.75
N ALA A 53 -12.91 15.16 -11.42
CA ALA A 53 -13.20 14.51 -10.14
C ALA A 53 -12.37 13.23 -9.93
N GLN A 54 -12.20 12.41 -10.97
CA GLN A 54 -11.36 11.21 -10.90
C GLN A 54 -9.86 11.55 -10.78
N LYS A 55 -9.40 12.62 -11.42
CA LYS A 55 -8.03 13.12 -11.24
C LYS A 55 -7.80 13.58 -9.80
N GLU A 56 -8.78 14.28 -9.21
CA GLU A 56 -8.68 14.71 -7.81
C GLU A 56 -8.67 13.53 -6.85
N ALA A 57 -9.56 12.55 -7.03
CA ALA A 57 -9.54 11.32 -6.24
C ALA A 57 -8.18 10.60 -6.36
N ASN A 58 -7.60 10.53 -7.56
CA ASN A 58 -6.26 9.98 -7.76
C ASN A 58 -5.16 10.78 -7.04
N ARG A 59 -5.26 12.12 -6.99
CA ARG A 59 -4.30 12.95 -6.24
C ARG A 59 -4.36 12.66 -4.75
N LEU A 60 -5.56 12.51 -4.19
CA LEU A 60 -5.75 12.14 -2.78
C LEU A 60 -5.15 10.76 -2.50
N VAL A 61 -5.50 9.75 -3.29
CA VAL A 61 -4.93 8.39 -3.19
C VAL A 61 -3.39 8.41 -3.27
N SER A 62 -2.83 9.16 -4.22
CA SER A 62 -1.38 9.28 -4.36
C SER A 62 -0.73 9.99 -3.17
N ARG A 63 -1.38 10.99 -2.57
CA ARG A 63 -0.86 11.68 -1.38
C ARG A 63 -0.78 10.74 -0.18
N GLU A 64 -1.84 9.97 0.07
CA GLU A 64 -1.84 8.98 1.16
C GLU A 64 -0.77 7.91 0.96
N ARG A 65 -0.59 7.46 -0.29
CA ARG A 65 0.44 6.47 -0.63
C ARG A 65 1.87 7.00 -0.53
N ALA A 66 2.09 8.29 -0.79
CA ALA A 66 3.42 8.90 -0.77
C ALA A 66 4.13 8.70 0.58
N ALA A 67 3.41 8.82 1.70
CA ALA A 67 3.98 8.59 3.03
C ALA A 67 4.59 7.18 3.18
N ASN A 68 3.85 6.16 2.72
CA ASN A 68 4.31 4.78 2.73
C ASN A 68 5.48 4.56 1.75
N GLU A 69 5.38 5.11 0.54
CA GLU A 69 6.41 4.98 -0.49
C GLU A 69 7.74 5.60 -0.09
N HIS A 70 7.73 6.78 0.54
CA HIS A 70 8.94 7.39 1.08
C HIS A 70 9.57 6.52 2.16
N GLY A 71 8.79 6.02 3.12
CA GLY A 71 9.31 5.12 4.15
C GLY A 71 9.95 3.85 3.56
N PHE A 72 9.32 3.24 2.55
CA PHE A 72 9.90 2.10 1.85
C PHE A 72 11.12 2.46 0.98
N ALA A 73 11.18 3.67 0.42
CA ALA A 73 12.36 4.16 -0.29
C ALA A 73 13.56 4.28 0.65
N ASP A 74 13.35 4.83 1.85
CA ASP A 74 14.40 4.93 2.85
C ASP A 74 14.89 3.55 3.31
N LEU A 75 13.96 2.63 3.59
CA LEU A 75 14.31 1.26 3.96
C LEU A 75 15.14 0.53 2.87
N LYS A 76 14.93 0.84 1.59
CA LYS A 76 15.71 0.22 0.51
C LYS A 76 17.19 0.60 0.54
N ASN A 77 17.55 1.72 1.17
CA ASN A 77 18.96 2.11 1.37
C ASN A 77 19.67 1.23 2.41
N TRP A 78 18.92 0.46 3.21
CA TRP A 78 19.47 -0.40 4.25
C TRP A 78 19.81 -1.77 3.69
N TRP A 79 21.02 -1.90 3.13
CA TRP A 79 21.50 -3.15 2.51
C TRP A 79 21.31 -4.40 3.40
N ILE A 80 21.44 -4.24 4.72
CA ILE A 80 21.27 -5.33 5.68
C ILE A 80 19.88 -5.98 5.62
N LEU A 81 18.84 -5.25 5.21
CA LEU A 81 17.48 -5.78 5.06
C LEU A 81 17.38 -6.85 3.98
N THR A 82 18.28 -6.85 2.99
CA THR A 82 18.34 -7.91 1.95
C THR A 82 18.80 -9.26 2.53
N LYS A 83 19.48 -9.24 3.68
CA LYS A 83 20.05 -10.42 4.34
C LYS A 83 19.17 -10.94 5.48
N VAL A 84 18.06 -10.27 5.80
CA VAL A 84 17.14 -10.70 6.86
C VAL A 84 16.61 -12.11 6.56
N ARG A 85 16.77 -13.02 7.53
CA ARG A 85 16.23 -14.39 7.53
C ARG A 85 15.54 -14.63 8.86
N MET A 86 14.26 -14.30 8.92
CA MET A 86 13.41 -14.52 10.09
C MET A 86 11.97 -14.75 9.65
N ASN A 87 11.11 -15.19 10.57
CA ASN A 87 9.69 -15.33 10.27
C ASN A 87 9.07 -13.97 9.88
N ALA A 88 8.01 -14.00 9.07
CA ALA A 88 7.39 -12.78 8.55
C ALA A 88 6.90 -11.84 9.66
N ARG A 89 6.39 -12.38 10.76
CA ARG A 89 5.92 -11.60 11.93
C ARG A 89 7.04 -10.74 12.52
N HIS A 90 8.21 -11.31 12.74
CA HIS A 90 9.36 -10.62 13.31
C HIS A 90 9.94 -9.63 12.31
N ALA A 91 10.00 -10.01 11.02
CA ALA A 91 10.41 -9.10 9.95
C ALA A 91 9.50 -7.86 9.90
N THR A 92 8.18 -8.04 9.92
CA THR A 92 7.23 -6.92 9.95
C THR A 92 7.41 -6.03 11.19
N THR A 93 7.68 -6.63 12.35
CA THR A 93 7.92 -5.87 13.60
C THR A 93 9.18 -5.02 13.48
N LEU A 94 10.27 -5.60 12.99
CA LEU A 94 11.53 -4.89 12.73
C LEU A 94 11.34 -3.74 11.74
N LEU A 95 10.67 -3.99 10.61
CA LEU A 95 10.43 -2.96 9.59
C LEU A 95 9.58 -1.81 10.13
N ARG A 96 8.56 -2.09 10.94
CA ARG A 96 7.76 -1.04 11.61
C ARG A 96 8.62 -0.20 12.56
N ALA A 97 9.48 -0.82 13.35
CA ALA A 97 10.39 -0.10 14.24
C ALA A 97 11.36 0.80 13.45
N LEU A 98 11.94 0.28 12.37
CA LEU A 98 12.85 1.05 11.50
C LEU A 98 12.13 2.22 10.83
N LEU A 99 10.90 2.04 10.35
CA LEU A 99 10.11 3.15 9.77
C LEU A 99 9.89 4.28 10.77
N VAL A 100 9.56 3.96 12.03
CA VAL A 100 9.38 4.98 13.08
C VAL A 100 10.70 5.71 13.36
N LEU A 101 11.82 4.98 13.44
CA LEU A 101 13.12 5.58 13.70
C LEU A 101 13.60 6.47 12.55
N THR A 102 13.47 6.01 11.30
CA THR A 102 13.82 6.81 10.12
C THR A 102 12.98 8.07 10.04
N ASN A 103 11.66 7.96 10.29
CA ASN A 103 10.79 9.13 10.26
C ASN A 103 11.13 10.13 11.37
N ALA A 104 11.45 9.65 12.58
CA ALA A 104 11.91 10.51 13.67
C ALA A 104 13.22 11.25 13.34
N GLU A 105 14.13 10.60 12.62
CA GLU A 105 15.41 11.21 12.21
C GLU A 105 15.23 12.24 11.08
N VAL A 106 14.35 11.97 10.10
CA VAL A 106 14.03 12.92 9.01
C VAL A 106 13.37 14.21 9.55
N HIS A 107 12.67 14.13 10.68
CA HIS A 107 11.98 15.25 11.33
C HIS A 107 12.79 15.93 12.45
N ARG A 108 14.03 15.51 12.70
CA ARG A 108 14.95 16.13 13.67
C ARG A 108 15.64 17.34 13.06
#